data_AF-A0A523K9W7-F1
#
_entry.id   AF-A0A523K9W7-F1
#
_cell.length_a   1.000
_cell.length_b   1.000
_cell.length_c   1.000
_cell.angle_alpha   90.00
_cell.angle_beta   90.00
_cell.angle_gamma   90.00
#
_symmetry.space_group_name_H-M   'P 1'
#
loop_
_entity.id
_entity.type
_entity.pdbx_description
1 polymer ?
#
loop_
_entity_poly.entity_id
_entity_poly.type
_entity_poly.pdbx_seq_one_letter_code
_entity_poly.pdbx_strand_id
1 'polypeptide(L)'
;YGAHNQRSHVTVEAKTETFVWVEELIDIVESEASCELYGLLKRPDEKYVTERAYDNPKFVEDMVRDVAQRLNEDDRVLAYVVESENFESIHNHSAYARVESDKTLD
;
A
#
# COMPACT_ATOMS: atom_id res chain seq x y z
N TYR A 1 -13.65 22.67 0.17
CA TYR A 1 -12.78 21.82 -0.68
C TYR A 1 -12.82 20.41 -0.11
N GLY A 2 -12.67 19.39 -0.95
CA GLY A 2 -12.74 17.99 -0.55
C GLY A 2 -12.34 17.09 -1.71
N ALA A 3 -11.90 15.87 -1.39
CA ALA A 3 -11.55 14.82 -2.33
C ALA A 3 -12.32 13.56 -1.93
N HIS A 4 -12.62 12.68 -2.89
CA HIS A 4 -13.14 11.36 -2.53
C HIS A 4 -12.01 10.50 -1.98
N ASN A 5 -12.36 9.60 -1.07
CA ASN A 5 -11.50 8.55 -0.57
C ASN A 5 -12.30 7.26 -0.47
N GLN A 6 -11.59 6.15 -0.33
CA GLN A 6 -12.16 4.82 -0.27
C GLN A 6 -11.25 3.90 0.53
N ARG A 7 -11.75 2.72 0.87
CA ARG A 7 -10.90 1.63 1.33
C ARG A 7 -10.19 1.02 0.13
N SER A 8 -8.95 0.64 0.34
CA SER A 8 -8.19 -0.18 -0.61
C SER A 8 -7.71 -1.46 0.07
N HIS A 9 -7.47 -2.50 -0.71
CA HIS A 9 -6.70 -3.66 -0.30
C HIS A 9 -5.38 -3.67 -1.06
N VAL A 10 -4.28 -3.82 -0.32
CA VAL A 10 -2.97 -4.07 -0.89
C VAL A 10 -2.57 -5.49 -0.54
N THR A 11 -2.25 -6.29 -1.55
CA THR A 11 -1.79 -7.68 -1.38
C THR A 11 -0.32 -7.73 -1.79
N VAL A 12 0.52 -8.28 -0.92
CA VAL A 12 1.94 -8.53 -1.20
C VAL A 12 2.19 -10.02 -1.10
N GLU A 13 2.61 -10.62 -2.20
CA GLU A 13 3.22 -11.94 -2.22
C GLU A 13 4.72 -11.77 -2.36
N ALA A 14 5.52 -12.33 -1.45
CA ALA A 14 6.96 -12.21 -1.47
C ALA A 14 7.64 -13.58 -1.34
N LYS A 15 8.60 -13.83 -2.22
CA LYS A 15 9.56 -14.93 -2.11
C LYS A 15 10.81 -14.38 -1.44
N THR A 16 11.13 -14.86 -0.26
CA THR A 16 12.28 -14.38 0.52
C THR A 16 13.40 -15.41 0.54
N GLU A 17 14.65 -14.93 0.55
CA GLU A 17 15.84 -15.77 0.74
C GLU A 17 16.06 -16.11 2.21
N THR A 18 15.84 -15.13 3.07
CA THR A 18 15.99 -15.25 4.52
C THR A 18 14.68 -14.93 5.23
N PHE A 19 14.69 -15.06 6.55
CA PHE A 19 13.53 -14.76 7.38
C PHE A 19 13.18 -13.26 7.33
N VAL A 20 11.90 -12.98 7.08
CA VAL A 20 11.31 -11.64 7.10
C VAL A 20 10.06 -11.71 7.98
N TRP A 21 9.93 -10.79 8.94
CA TRP A 21 8.72 -10.69 9.74
C TRP A 21 7.56 -10.21 8.88
N VAL A 22 6.35 -10.72 9.14
CA VAL A 22 5.16 -10.26 8.40
C VAL A 22 4.90 -8.79 8.69
N GLU A 23 5.19 -8.34 9.91
CA GLU A 23 5.10 -6.96 10.35
C GLU A 23 5.99 -6.02 9.53
N GLU A 24 7.18 -6.46 9.08
CA GLU A 24 8.03 -5.65 8.21
C GLU A 24 7.36 -5.38 6.85
N LEU A 25 6.65 -6.37 6.30
CA LEU A 25 5.90 -6.20 5.05
C LEU A 25 4.68 -5.30 5.24
N ILE A 26 4.00 -5.41 6.39
CA ILE A 26 2.89 -4.53 6.76
C ILE A 26 3.38 -3.08 6.88
N ASP A 27 4.48 -2.86 7.60
CA ASP A 27 5.08 -1.53 7.79
C ASP A 27 5.47 -0.89 6.45
N ILE A 28 6.03 -1.67 5.50
CA ILE A 28 6.32 -1.20 4.14
C ILE A 28 5.03 -0.70 3.48
N VAL A 29 3.96 -1.50 3.48
CA VAL A 29 2.70 -1.13 2.83
C VAL A 29 2.01 0.06 3.51
N GLU A 30 1.93 0.08 4.84
CA GLU A 30 1.28 1.15 5.59
C GLU A 30 2.04 2.48 5.48
N SER A 31 3.38 2.43 5.45
CA SER A 31 4.21 3.64 5.26
C SER A 31 3.98 4.31 3.91
N GLU A 32 3.62 3.53 2.88
CA GLU A 32 3.33 4.02 1.54
C GLU A 32 1.85 4.33 1.32
N ALA A 33 0.94 3.98 2.23
CA ALA A 33 -0.46 4.32 2.10
C ALA A 33 -0.70 5.82 2.27
N SER A 34 -1.76 6.36 1.66
CA SER A 34 -2.21 7.73 1.92
C SER A 34 -2.40 7.97 3.43
N CYS A 35 -3.00 6.99 4.12
CA CYS A 35 -3.01 6.84 5.57
C CYS A 35 -3.39 5.39 5.93
N GLU A 36 -2.77 4.81 6.96
CA GLU A 36 -3.14 3.49 7.46
C GLU A 36 -4.47 3.49 8.25
N LEU A 37 -4.97 2.28 8.55
CA LEU A 37 -6.25 2.08 9.23
C LEU A 37 -6.07 1.87 10.74
N TYR A 38 -6.93 2.53 11.50
CA TYR A 38 -7.01 2.38 12.95
C TYR A 38 -8.40 1.88 13.36
N GLY A 39 -8.46 0.88 14.23
CA GLY A 39 -9.74 0.28 14.65
C GLY A 39 -10.61 1.20 15.52
N LEU A 40 -10.00 2.15 16.24
CA LEU A 40 -10.69 3.13 17.07
C LEU A 40 -9.95 4.46 17.04
N LEU A 41 -10.66 5.53 16.73
CA LEU A 41 -10.13 6.90 16.67
C LEU A 41 -10.88 7.81 17.65
N LYS A 42 -10.14 8.68 18.33
CA LYS A 42 -10.71 9.83 19.04
C LYS A 42 -10.78 11.01 18.06
N ARG A 43 -11.48 12.09 18.44
CA ARG A 43 -11.63 13.27 17.58
C ARG A 43 -10.30 13.87 17.08
N PRO A 44 -9.25 14.01 17.92
CA PRO A 44 -7.96 14.50 17.44
C PRO A 44 -7.32 13.55 16.42
N ASP A 45 -7.49 12.24 16.61
CA ASP A 45 -6.93 11.22 15.73
C ASP A 45 -7.67 11.21 14.37
N GLU A 46 -9.00 11.30 14.39
CA GLU A 46 -9.84 11.43 13.19
C GLU A 46 -9.44 12.66 12.36
N LYS A 47 -9.18 13.79 13.02
CA LYS A 47 -8.67 14.99 12.35
C LYS A 47 -7.33 14.70 11.66
N TYR A 48 -6.39 14.09 12.39
CA TYR A 48 -5.05 13.80 11.88
C TYR A 48 -5.08 12.87 10.66
N VAL A 49 -5.80 11.73 10.73
CA VAL A 49 -5.85 10.78 9.61
C VAL A 49 -6.52 11.38 8.38
N THR A 50 -7.51 12.27 8.58
CA THR A 50 -8.18 12.98 7.50
C THR A 50 -7.24 13.95 6.79
N GLU A 51 -6.49 14.76 7.56
CA GLU A 51 -5.52 15.71 7.01
C GLU A 51 -4.35 14.99 6.33
N ARG A 52 -3.79 13.94 6.96
CA ARG A 52 -2.71 13.12 6.39
C ARG A 52 -3.11 12.49 5.05
N ALA A 53 -4.28 11.86 4.98
CA ALA A 53 -4.75 11.23 3.74
C ALA A 53 -5.04 12.26 2.63
N TYR A 54 -5.48 13.47 3.01
CA TYR A 54 -5.74 14.55 2.06
C TYR A 54 -4.46 15.15 1.48
N ASP A 55 -3.43 15.30 2.32
CA ASP A 55 -2.14 15.88 1.93
C ASP A 55 -1.21 14.87 1.24
N ASN A 56 -1.48 13.57 1.37
CA ASN A 56 -0.74 12.47 0.72
C ASN A 56 -1.64 11.60 -0.19
N PRO A 57 -2.28 12.14 -1.23
CA PRO A 57 -3.14 11.36 -2.11
C PRO A 57 -2.31 10.47 -3.05
N LYS A 58 -2.66 9.18 -3.14
CA LYS A 58 -2.05 8.22 -4.07
C LYS A 58 -3.08 7.55 -4.97
N PHE A 59 -2.77 7.42 -6.26
CA PHE A 59 -3.52 6.54 -7.15
C PHE A 59 -3.18 5.07 -6.88
N VAL A 60 -3.98 4.15 -7.46
CA VAL A 60 -3.74 2.72 -7.34
C VAL A 60 -2.39 2.31 -7.95
N GLU A 61 -1.95 3.00 -9.01
CA GLU A 61 -0.65 2.81 -9.65
C GLU A 61 0.52 3.34 -8.81
N ASP A 62 0.32 4.42 -8.05
CA ASP A 62 1.36 4.97 -7.17
C ASP A 62 1.61 4.02 -6.00
N MET A 63 0.53 3.47 -5.41
CA MET A 63 0.63 2.48 -4.33
C MET A 63 1.51 1.28 -4.71
N VAL A 64 1.27 0.66 -5.87
CA VAL A 64 2.05 -0.52 -6.28
C VAL A 64 3.48 -0.16 -6.66
N ARG A 65 3.74 1.04 -7.19
CA ARG A 65 5.10 1.49 -7.55
C ARG A 65 5.94 1.76 -6.31
N ASP A 66 5.40 2.45 -5.32
CA ASP A 66 6.15 2.84 -4.14
C ASP A 66 6.48 1.61 -3.27
N VAL A 67 5.51 0.70 -3.07
CA VAL A 67 5.76 -0.58 -2.38
C VAL A 67 6.77 -1.43 -3.15
N ALA A 68 6.65 -1.51 -4.49
CA ALA A 68 7.62 -2.23 -5.32
C ALA A 68 9.04 -1.66 -5.19
N GLN A 69 9.20 -0.34 -5.10
CA GLN A 69 10.50 0.29 -4.88
C GLN A 69 11.11 -0.18 -3.55
N ARG A 70 10.33 -0.18 -2.46
CA ARG A 70 10.80 -0.64 -1.13
C ARG A 70 11.19 -2.12 -1.14
N LEU A 71 10.44 -2.97 -1.84
CA LEU A 71 10.76 -4.40 -1.99
C LEU A 71 11.98 -4.65 -2.89
N ASN A 72 12.24 -3.80 -3.87
CA ASN A 72 13.47 -3.87 -4.66
C ASN A 72 14.72 -3.55 -3.83
N GLU A 73 14.61 -2.59 -2.91
CA GLU A 73 15.67 -2.18 -1.98
C GLU A 73 15.99 -3.25 -0.90
N ASP A 74 15.08 -4.20 -0.64
CA ASP A 74 15.31 -5.29 0.30
C ASP A 74 15.97 -6.50 -0.38
N ASP A 75 17.26 -6.73 -0.12
CA ASP A 75 18.03 -7.86 -0.65
C ASP A 75 17.49 -9.22 -0.21
N ARG A 76 16.72 -9.29 0.88
CA ARG A 76 16.12 -10.55 1.35
C ARG A 76 14.95 -10.97 0.48
N VAL A 77 14.33 -10.06 -0.28
CA VAL A 77 13.23 -10.34 -1.20
C VAL A 77 13.79 -10.69 -2.57
N LEU A 78 13.57 -11.92 -3.01
CA LEU A 78 14.05 -12.46 -4.29
C LEU A 78 13.06 -12.18 -5.43
N ALA A 79 11.77 -12.29 -5.14
CA ALA A 79 10.71 -12.02 -6.10
C ALA A 79 9.45 -11.56 -5.35
N TYR A 80 8.60 -10.79 -5.99
CA TYR A 80 7.36 -10.33 -5.38
C TYR A 80 6.26 -10.05 -6.41
N VAL A 81 5.03 -10.06 -5.91
CA VAL A 81 3.84 -9.52 -6.57
C VAL A 81 3.21 -8.52 -5.61
N VAL A 82 2.97 -7.30 -6.07
CA VAL A 82 2.21 -6.27 -5.34
C VAL A 82 0.96 -5.95 -6.13
N GLU A 83 -0.20 -6.09 -5.50
CA GLU A 83 -1.49 -5.72 -6.05
C GLU A 83 -2.12 -4.65 -5.17
N SER A 84 -2.78 -3.66 -5.78
CA SER A 84 -3.63 -2.70 -5.09
C SER A 84 -5.00 -2.68 -5.75
N GLU A 85 -6.04 -2.81 -4.94
CA GLU A 85 -7.44 -2.73 -5.36
C GLU A 85 -8.14 -1.63 -4.56
N ASN A 86 -8.63 -0.60 -5.24
CA ASN A 86 -9.42 0.46 -4.64
C ASN A 86 -10.90 0.17 -4.84
N PHE A 87 -11.66 0.07 -3.74
CA PHE A 87 -13.12 -0.05 -3.79
C PHE A 87 -13.74 1.34 -3.96
N GLU A 88 -13.72 1.85 -5.19
CA GLU A 88 -14.08 3.22 -5.53
C GLU A 88 -15.38 3.69 -4.87
N SER A 89 -15.35 4.81 -4.14
CA SER A 89 -16.52 5.32 -3.42
C SER A 89 -17.57 5.98 -4.32
N ILE A 90 -17.20 6.28 -5.58
CA ILE A 90 -18.04 6.94 -6.59
C ILE A 90 -18.41 6.03 -7.77
N HIS A 91 -17.92 4.78 -7.78
CA HIS A 91 -18.17 3.80 -8.84
C HIS A 91 -18.50 2.43 -8.24
N ASN A 92 -19.25 1.58 -8.96
CA ASN A 92 -19.57 0.23 -8.49
C ASN A 92 -18.66 -0.84 -9.13
N HIS A 93 -17.39 -0.51 -9.28
CA HIS A 93 -16.31 -1.40 -9.72
C HIS A 93 -15.00 -0.91 -9.11
N SER A 94 -14.03 -1.81 -8.99
CA SER A 94 -12.72 -1.47 -8.42
C SER A 94 -11.78 -0.86 -9.47
N ALA A 95 -10.91 0.06 -9.03
CA ALA A 95 -9.68 0.37 -9.75
C ALA A 95 -8.58 -0.57 -9.25
N TYR A 96 -7.73 -1.07 -10.16
CA TYR A 96 -6.77 -2.12 -9.83
C TYR A 96 -5.44 -1.90 -10.56
N ALA A 97 -4.34 -2.13 -9.86
CA ALA A 97 -3.00 -2.18 -10.43
C ALA A 97 -2.18 -3.34 -9.83
N ARG A 98 -1.19 -3.82 -10.59
CA ARG A 98 -0.29 -4.90 -10.20
C ARG A 98 1.12 -4.67 -10.73
N VAL A 99 2.12 -4.94 -9.90
CA VAL A 99 3.54 -5.03 -10.27
C VAL A 99 4.06 -6.40 -9.85
N GLU A 100 4.87 -7.00 -10.71
CA GLU A 100 5.55 -8.26 -10.45
C GLU A 100 7.02 -8.12 -10.85
N SER A 101 7.93 -8.63 -10.02
CA SER A 101 9.35 -8.66 -10.31
C SER A 101 10.00 -9.90 -9.72
N ASP A 102 10.90 -10.52 -10.48
CA ASP A 102 11.78 -11.60 -10.02
C ASP A 102 13.23 -11.15 -10.22
N LYS A 103 13.86 -10.74 -9.11
CA LYS A 103 15.23 -10.21 -9.07
C LYS A 103 16.29 -11.29 -9.38
N THR A 104 15.89 -12.56 -9.51
CA THR A 104 16.79 -13.67 -9.82
C THR A 104 16.91 -13.96 -11.32
N LEU A 105 16.10 -13.30 -12.16
CA LEU A 105 16.08 -13.47 -13.61
C LEU A 105 16.92 -12.42 -14.38
N ASP A 106 17.51 -11.46 -13.66
CA ASP A 106 18.44 -10.44 -14.21
C ASP A 106 19.89 -10.94 -14.28
#